data_AF-T1APV4-F1
#
_entry.id   AF-T1APV4-F1
#
_cell.length_a   1.000
_cell.length_b   1.000
_cell.length_c   1.000
_cell.angle_alpha   90.00
_cell.angle_beta   90.00
_cell.angle_gamma   90.00
#
_symmetry.space_group_name_H-M   'P 1'
#
loop_
_entity.id
_entity.type
_entity.pdbx_description
1 polymer ?
#
loop_
_entity_poly.entity_id
_entity_poly.type
_entity_poly.pdbx_seq_one_letter_code
_entity_poly.pdbx_strand_id
1 'polypeptide(L)' 'MKALVKKEAAPGIWLEELAQPQIGPNDVLIKIAKTAICGTDMHIFNWDEWAR' A
#
# COMPACT_ATOMS: atom_id res chain seq x y z
N MET A 1 12.01 4.80 -2.53
CA MET A 1 11.65 3.38 -2.38
C MET A 1 10.32 3.20 -3.06
N LYS A 2 10.21 2.15 -3.88
CA LYS A 2 8.98 1.86 -4.62
C LYS A 2 7.86 1.42 -3.69
N ALA A 3 6.70 2.03 -3.82
CA ALA A 3 5.50 1.67 -3.08
C ALA A 3 4.27 1.74 -3.99
N LEU A 4 3.32 0.83 -3.77
CA LEU A 4 1.98 0.94 -4.36
C LEU A 4 1.11 1.75 -3.40
N VAL A 5 0.54 2.86 -3.87
CA VAL A 5 -0.18 3.84 -3.06
C VAL A 5 -1.59 4.01 -3.62
N LYS A 6 -2.61 4.05 -2.75
CA LYS A 6 -3.96 4.48 -3.11
C LYS A 6 -4.01 6.01 -3.07
N LYS A 7 -3.70 6.64 -4.21
CA LYS A 7 -3.54 8.10 -4.30
C LYS A 7 -4.87 8.84 -4.41
N GLU A 8 -5.83 8.24 -5.10
CA GLU A 8 -7.13 8.83 -5.39
C GLU A 8 -8.26 7.95 -4.86
N ALA A 9 -9.37 8.57 -4.46
CA ALA A 9 -10.62 7.91 -4.08
C ALA A 9 -11.37 7.41 -5.34
N ALA A 10 -10.70 6.58 -6.13
CA ALA A 10 -11.16 6.05 -7.41
C ALA A 10 -10.54 4.66 -7.65
N PRO A 11 -11.07 3.84 -8.59
CA PRO A 11 -10.47 2.55 -8.93
C PRO A 11 -9.01 2.67 -9.38
N GLY A 12 -8.16 1.73 -8.97
CA GLY A 12 -6.73 1.68 -9.29
C GLY A 12 -5.80 1.82 -8.08
N ILE A 13 -4.51 1.70 -8.37
CA ILE A 13 -3.39 1.91 -7.44
C ILE A 13 -2.18 2.43 -8.25
N TRP A 14 -1.29 3.20 -7.62
CA TRP A 14 -0.20 3.88 -8.31
C TRP A 14 1.16 3.49 -7.74
N LEU A 15 2.14 3.23 -8.62
CA LEU A 15 3.51 2.99 -8.22
C LEU A 15 4.24 4.32 -8.06
N GLU A 16 4.70 4.62 -6.85
CA GLU A 16 5.44 5.85 -6.54
C GLU A 16 6.80 5.56 -5.90
N GLU A 17 7.72 6.53 -5.99
CA GLU A 17 8.97 6.54 -5.25
C GLU A 17 8.84 7.41 -4.00
N LEU A 18 8.91 6.79 -2.82
CA LEU A 18 8.76 7.46 -1.53
C LEU A 18 10.08 7.45 -0.72
N ALA A 19 10.22 8.35 0.25
CA ALA A 19 11.32 8.27 1.21
C ALA A 19 11.23 6.97 2.04
N GLN A 20 12.37 6.51 2.57
CA GLN A 20 12.34 5.43 3.56
C GLN A 20 11.65 5.93 4.85
N PRO A 21 10.82 5.10 5.50
CA PRO A 21 10.11 5.50 6.71
C PRO A 21 11.09 5.71 7.87
N GLN A 22 10.79 6.71 8.71
CA GLN A 22 11.47 6.91 9.99
C GLN A 22 10.81 6.01 11.04
N ILE A 23 11.61 5.43 11.93
CA ILE A 23 11.16 4.49 12.96
C ILE A 23 11.36 5.05 14.37
N GLY A 24 10.39 4.81 15.25
CA GLY A 24 10.48 5.12 16.66
C GLY A 24 11.14 4.00 17.48
N PRO A 25 11.21 4.16 18.82
CA PRO A 25 11.90 3.20 19.70
C PRO A 25 11.31 1.78 19.70
N ASN A 26 10.04 1.63 19.34
CA ASN A 26 9.31 0.35 19.38
C ASN A 26 8.94 -0.17 17.98
N ASP A 27 9.44 0.47 16.92
CA ASP A 27 9.10 0.09 15.55
C ASP A 27 10.16 -0.82 14.95
N VAL A 28 9.76 -1.62 13.96
CA VAL A 28 10.69 -2.43 13.17
C VAL A 28 10.65 -1.99 11.70
N LEU A 29 11.83 -1.76 11.14
CA LEU A 29 11.97 -1.49 9.71
C LEU A 29 12.17 -2.81 8.95
N ILE A 30 11.16 -3.19 8.15
CA ILE A 30 11.16 -4.45 7.41
C ILE A 30 11.45 -4.19 5.93
N LYS A 31 12.45 -4.87 5.39
CA LYS A 31 12.69 -4.92 3.93
C LYS A 31 11.84 -6.03 3.32
N ILE A 32 10.80 -5.65 2.58
CA ILE A 32 9.93 -6.59 1.88
C ILE A 32 10.70 -7.31 0.76
N ALA A 33 10.76 -8.64 0.82
CA ALA A 33 11.37 -9.47 -0.22
C ALA A 33 10.34 -10.01 -1.21
N LYS A 34 9.16 -10.41 -0.71
CA LYS A 34 8.01 -10.91 -1.48
C LYS A 34 6.73 -10.52 -0.75
N THR A 35 5.65 -10.30 -1.49
CA THR A 35 4.30 -10.09 -0.98
C THR A 35 3.30 -10.74 -1.93
N ALA A 36 2.05 -10.88 -1.50
CA ALA A 36 0.95 -11.42 -2.29
C ALA A 36 -0.27 -10.50 -2.22
N ILE A 37 -1.24 -10.73 -3.11
CA ILE A 37 -2.50 -9.99 -3.17
C ILE A 37 -3.59 -10.89 -2.57
N CYS A 38 -4.38 -10.36 -1.65
CA CYS A 38 -5.54 -11.02 -1.07
C CYS A 38 -6.86 -10.39 -1.55
N GLY A 39 -8.00 -10.95 -1.12
CA GLY A 39 -9.32 -10.42 -1.50
C GLY A 39 -9.55 -8.97 -1.05
N THR A 40 -9.06 -8.58 0.12
CA THR A 40 -9.17 -7.21 0.62
C THR A 40 -8.43 -6.21 -0.27
N ASP A 41 -7.27 -6.59 -0.81
CA ASP A 41 -6.53 -5.74 -1.74
C ASP A 41 -7.33 -5.49 -3.03
N MET A 42 -8.13 -6.47 -3.47
CA MET A 42 -9.01 -6.31 -4.64
C MET A 42 -10.16 -5.34 -4.37
N HIS A 43 -10.76 -5.37 -3.18
CA HIS A 43 -11.76 -4.37 -2.78
C HIS A 43 -11.18 -2.95 -2.82
N ILE A 44 -9.98 -2.76 -2.25
CA ILE A 44 -9.26 -1.48 -2.26
C ILE A 44 -8.93 -1.05 -3.69
N PHE A 45 -8.41 -1.96 -4.52
CA PHE A 45 -8.07 -1.68 -5.91
C PHE A 45 -9.31 -1.28 -6.71
N ASN A 46 -10.39 -2.04 -6.64
CA ASN A 46 -11.64 -1.78 -7.37
C ASN A 46 -12.37 -0.54 -6.86
N TRP A 47 -12.07 -0.09 -5.64
CA TRP A 47 -12.76 1.03 -4.99
C TRP A 47 -14.28 0.82 -4.93
N ASP A 48 -14.67 -0.38 -4.49
CA ASP A 48 -16.08 -0.75 -4.35
C ASP A 48 -16.70 -0.22 -3.05
N GLU A 49 -17.96 -0.57 -2.80
CA GLU A 49 -18.72 -0.10 -1.63
C GLU A 49 -18.09 -0.44 -0.29
N TRP A 50 -17.25 -1.49 -0.22
CA TRP A 50 -16.52 -1.83 1.01
C TRP A 50 -15.35 -0.88 1.26
N ALA A 51 -14.68 -0.43 0.19
CA ALA A 51 -13.47 0.37 0.28
C ALA A 51 -13.71 1.89 0.33
N ARG A 52 -14.92 2.35 -0.03
CA ARG A 52 -15.33 3.75 -0.05
C ARG A 52 -15.59 4.32 1.34
#